data_AF-A0A967W1I1-F1
#
_entry.id   AF-A0A967W1I1-F1
#
_cell.length_a   1.000
_cell.length_b   1.000
_cell.length_c   1.000
_cell.angle_alpha   90.00
_cell.angle_beta   90.00
_cell.angle_gamma   90.00
#
_symmetry.space_group_name_H-M   'P 1'
#
loop_
_entity.id
_entity.type
_entity.pdbx_description
1 polymer ?
#
loop_
_entity_poly.entity_id
_entity_poly.type
_entity_poly.pdbx_seq_one_letter_code
_entity_poly.pdbx_strand_id
1 'polypeptide(L)'
;MEALAVTRQGEQRLLQLAKDGKLPADVTFTAGALLARSSDQGIRTEVAKTLNLPPAPGTDALPPLSQLVRLKGDPARGKAAFTKATCTTCHQVDGEGINYGPDLSGIGNKLPQEAL
;
A
#
# COMPACT_ATOMS: atom_id res chain seq x y z
N MET A 1 18.42 -9.71 -3.15
CA MET A 1 17.91 -8.33 -3.36
C MET A 1 17.17 -7.81 -2.14
N GLU A 2 16.43 -8.65 -1.40
CA GLU A 2 15.72 -8.24 -0.17
C GLU A 2 16.61 -7.51 0.84
N ALA A 3 17.83 -8.00 1.12
CA ALA A 3 18.75 -7.37 2.09
C ALA A 3 19.16 -5.93 1.73
N LEU A 4 19.15 -5.55 0.45
CA LEU A 4 19.44 -4.17 0.03
C LEU A 4 18.24 -3.24 0.24
N ALA A 5 17.01 -3.75 0.28
CA ALA A 5 15.82 -2.94 0.47
C ALA A 5 15.49 -2.63 1.93
N VAL A 6 16.17 -3.27 2.90
CA VAL A 6 15.84 -3.13 4.33
C VAL A 6 16.74 -2.14 5.07
N THR A 7 17.85 -1.70 4.46
CA THR A 7 18.81 -0.77 5.08
C THR A 7 18.89 0.52 4.28
N ARG A 8 19.05 1.66 4.97
CA ARG A 8 19.15 2.98 4.34
C ARG A 8 20.23 3.04 3.24
N GLN A 9 21.38 2.41 3.49
CA GLN A 9 22.49 2.36 2.53
C GLN A 9 22.15 1.50 1.31
N GLY A 10 21.45 0.37 1.51
CA GLY A 10 21.00 -0.47 0.41
C GLY A 10 19.91 0.19 -0.43
N GLU A 11 18.97 0.93 0.19
CA GLU A 11 17.94 1.68 -0.51
C GLU A 11 18.55 2.79 -1.38
N GLN A 12 19.53 3.52 -0.84
CA GLN A 12 20.29 4.52 -1.61
C GLN A 12 21.02 3.89 -2.79
N ARG A 13 21.60 2.70 -2.61
CA ARG A 13 22.29 1.99 -3.70
C ARG A 13 21.32 1.53 -4.78
N LEU A 14 20.16 0.98 -4.40
CA LEU A 14 19.11 0.58 -5.33
C LEU A 14 18.55 1.78 -6.10
N LEU A 15 18.33 2.91 -5.41
CA LEU A 15 17.90 4.15 -6.05
C LEU A 15 18.93 4.66 -7.07
N GLN A 16 20.23 4.60 -6.75
CA GLN A 16 21.27 4.98 -7.70
C GLN A 16 21.30 4.06 -8.93
N LEU A 17 21.15 2.74 -8.73
CA LEU A 17 21.06 1.79 -9.85
C LEU A 17 19.83 2.05 -10.73
N ALA A 18 18.71 2.45 -10.13
CA ALA A 18 17.51 2.86 -10.84
C ALA A 18 17.76 4.11 -11.70
N LYS A 19 18.40 5.14 -11.11
CA LYS A 19 18.74 6.38 -11.83
C LYS A 19 19.72 6.16 -12.98
N ASP A 20 20.68 5.27 -12.76
CA ASP A 20 21.67 4.90 -13.77
C ASP A 20 21.10 4.00 -14.88
N GLY A 21 19.84 3.54 -14.77
CA GLY A 21 19.25 2.58 -15.71
C GLY A 21 19.90 1.20 -15.67
N LYS A 22 20.63 0.87 -14.60
CA LYS A 22 21.40 -0.38 -14.43
C LYS A 22 20.61 -1.48 -13.72
N LEU A 23 19.33 -1.27 -13.46
CA LEU A 23 18.45 -2.32 -12.95
C LEU A 23 18.07 -3.26 -14.11
N PRO A 24 18.33 -4.57 -13.99
CA PRO A 24 17.76 -5.56 -14.89
C PRO A 24 16.23 -5.43 -15.00
N ALA A 25 15.66 -5.66 -16.18
CA ALA A 25 14.23 -5.44 -16.43
C ALA A 25 13.32 -6.30 -15.54
N ASP A 26 13.77 -7.51 -15.20
CA ASP A 26 13.11 -8.46 -14.30
C ASP A 26 13.09 -8.00 -12.83
N VAL A 27 13.97 -7.06 -12.44
CA VAL A 27 14.06 -6.58 -11.05
C VAL A 27 13.53 -5.16 -10.86
N THR A 28 13.32 -4.41 -11.95
CA THR A 28 12.87 -3.01 -11.88
C THR A 28 11.56 -2.85 -11.12
N PHE A 29 10.58 -3.72 -11.40
CA PHE A 29 9.29 -3.69 -10.70
C PHE A 29 9.45 -4.00 -9.19
N THR A 30 10.19 -5.05 -8.86
CA THR A 30 10.42 -5.46 -7.47
C THR A 30 11.20 -4.42 -6.69
N ALA A 31 12.26 -3.85 -7.27
CA ALA A 31 13.05 -2.78 -6.68
C ALA A 31 12.20 -1.51 -6.45
N GLY A 32 11.37 -1.14 -7.44
CA GLY A 32 10.43 -0.03 -7.32
C GLY A 32 9.40 -0.25 -6.20
N ALA A 33 8.81 -1.44 -6.13
CA ALA A 33 7.82 -1.80 -5.11
C ALA A 33 8.41 -1.85 -3.69
N LEU A 34 9.68 -2.18 -3.55
CA LEU A 34 10.41 -2.16 -2.27
C LEU A 34 10.75 -0.73 -1.86
N LEU A 35 11.37 0.06 -2.75
CA LEU A 35 11.75 1.45 -2.46
C LEU A 35 10.52 2.37 -2.25
N ALA A 36 9.38 2.08 -2.88
CA ALA A 36 8.13 2.79 -2.64
C ALA A 36 7.61 2.66 -1.19
N ARG A 37 8.12 1.67 -0.44
CA ARG A 37 7.79 1.44 0.98
C ARG A 37 8.89 1.92 1.94
N SER A 38 9.95 2.55 1.43
CA SER A 38 11.03 3.12 2.25
C SER A 38 10.45 4.08 3.28
N SER A 39 11.03 4.13 4.48
CA SER A 39 10.68 5.13 5.48
C SER A 39 11.12 6.55 5.08
N ASP A 40 12.08 6.68 4.17
CA ASP A 40 12.57 7.96 3.65
C ASP A 40 11.67 8.51 2.53
N GLN A 41 11.03 9.65 2.78
CA GLN A 41 10.12 10.28 1.81
C GLN A 41 10.83 10.71 0.51
N GLY A 42 12.10 11.11 0.61
CA GLY A 42 12.91 11.47 -0.55
C GLY A 42 13.13 10.28 -1.46
N ILE A 43 13.47 9.12 -0.90
CA ILE A 43 13.65 7.87 -1.67
C ILE A 43 12.34 7.47 -2.35
N ARG A 44 11.21 7.50 -1.63
CA ARG A 44 9.89 7.18 -2.22
C ARG A 44 9.54 8.07 -3.40
N THR A 45 9.77 9.38 -3.27
CA THR A 45 9.44 10.35 -4.32
C THR A 45 10.35 10.17 -5.54
N GLU A 46 11.63 9.97 -5.30
CA GLU A 46 12.63 9.88 -6.36
C GLU A 46 12.50 8.57 -7.16
N VAL A 47 12.23 7.44 -6.50
CA VAL A 47 12.06 6.16 -7.21
C VAL A 47 10.78 6.17 -8.06
N ALA A 48 9.69 6.77 -7.56
CA ALA A 48 8.44 6.89 -8.31
C ALA A 48 8.64 7.66 -9.60
N LYS A 49 9.40 8.76 -9.55
CA LYS A 49 9.79 9.55 -10.72
C LYS A 49 10.73 8.79 -11.65
N THR A 50 11.75 8.13 -11.09
CA THR A 50 12.81 7.48 -11.88
C THR A 50 12.30 6.27 -12.65
N LEU A 51 11.45 5.45 -12.02
CA LEU A 51 10.93 4.21 -12.61
C LEU A 51 9.55 4.38 -13.26
N ASN A 52 9.02 5.61 -13.32
CA ASN A 52 7.66 5.90 -13.76
C ASN A 52 6.65 4.95 -13.10
N LEU A 53 6.79 4.74 -11.79
CA LEU A 53 5.89 3.85 -11.07
C LEU A 53 4.47 4.43 -11.17
N PRO A 54 3.45 3.58 -11.38
CA PRO A 54 2.08 4.06 -11.30
C PRO A 54 1.87 4.72 -9.93
N PRO A 55 1.15 5.85 -9.86
CA PRO A 55 0.77 6.45 -8.59
C PRO A 55 0.15 5.37 -7.71
N ALA A 56 0.50 5.36 -6.42
CA ALA A 56 -0.06 4.37 -5.53
C ALA A 56 -1.59 4.50 -5.58
N PRO A 57 -2.35 3.39 -5.65
CA PRO A 57 -3.80 3.47 -5.74
C PRO A 57 -4.35 4.34 -4.60
N GLY A 58 -5.11 5.39 -4.93
CA GLY A 58 -5.66 6.33 -3.94
C GLY A 58 -4.77 7.51 -3.54
N THR A 59 -3.70 7.82 -4.29
CA THR A 59 -2.87 9.03 -4.07
C THR A 59 -3.39 10.29 -4.75
N ASP A 60 -4.47 10.20 -5.53
CA ASP A 60 -5.18 11.40 -5.95
C ASP A 60 -5.66 12.14 -4.69
N ALA A 61 -5.76 13.46 -4.76
CA ALA A 61 -6.27 14.26 -3.64
C ALA A 61 -7.66 13.74 -3.25
N LEU A 62 -7.71 12.98 -2.15
CA LEU A 62 -8.95 12.42 -1.67
C LEU A 62 -9.88 13.57 -1.29
N PRO A 63 -11.19 13.48 -1.61
CA PRO A 63 -12.17 14.42 -1.12
C PRO A 63 -12.08 14.56 0.41
N PRO A 64 -12.45 15.71 0.98
CA PRO A 64 -12.49 15.87 2.43
C PRO A 64 -13.41 14.81 3.06
N LEU A 65 -13.13 14.42 4.31
CA LEU A 65 -13.91 13.40 5.03
C LEU A 65 -15.42 13.65 4.99
N SER A 66 -15.84 14.92 5.10
CA SER A 66 -17.26 15.34 5.02
C SER A 66 -17.96 14.97 3.71
N GLN A 67 -17.21 14.83 2.62
CA GLN A 67 -17.71 14.35 1.33
C GLN A 67 -17.61 12.82 1.25
N LEU A 68 -16.51 12.23 1.74
CA LEU A 68 -16.30 10.77 1.73
C LEU A 68 -17.39 10.02 2.50
N VAL A 69 -17.79 10.49 3.68
CA VAL A 69 -18.84 9.85 4.48
C VAL A 69 -20.23 9.88 3.83
N ARG A 70 -20.42 10.73 2.82
CA ARG A 70 -21.67 10.77 2.04
C ARG A 70 -21.67 9.81 0.86
N LEU A 71 -20.51 9.25 0.49
CA LEU A 71 -20.42 8.31 -0.60
C LEU A 71 -21.01 6.97 -0.19
N LYS A 72 -21.80 6.39 -1.09
CA LYS A 72 -22.33 5.04 -0.90
C LYS A 72 -21.29 4.01 -1.32
N GLY A 73 -20.85 3.19 -0.37
CA GLY A 73 -19.98 2.05 -0.63
C GLY A 73 -20.68 0.96 -1.45
N ASP A 74 -19.87 0.13 -2.09
CA ASP A 74 -20.30 -1.09 -2.77
C ASP A 74 -19.67 -2.28 -2.03
N PRO A 75 -20.49 -3.13 -1.37
CA PRO A 75 -19.99 -4.24 -0.57
C PRO A 75 -19.12 -5.23 -1.35
N ALA A 76 -19.44 -5.50 -2.62
CA ALA A 76 -18.68 -6.45 -3.44
C ALA A 76 -17.30 -5.89 -3.77
N ARG A 77 -17.22 -4.60 -4.13
CA ARG A 77 -15.93 -3.92 -4.34
C ARG A 77 -15.15 -3.80 -3.02
N GLY A 78 -15.82 -3.57 -1.91
CA GLY A 78 -15.22 -3.55 -0.57
C GLY A 78 -14.56 -4.87 -0.20
N LYS A 79 -15.27 -6.01 -0.39
CA LYS A 79 -14.71 -7.35 -0.16
C LYS A 79 -13.45 -7.60 -1.02
N ALA A 80 -13.52 -7.29 -2.32
CA ALA A 80 -12.38 -7.47 -3.21
C ALA A 80 -11.17 -6.60 -2.81
N ALA A 81 -11.42 -5.34 -2.41
CA ALA A 81 -10.36 -4.45 -1.94
C ALA A 81 -9.73 -4.96 -0.63
N PHE A 82 -10.54 -5.44 0.32
CA PHE A 82 -10.08 -5.99 1.60
C PHE A 82 -9.12 -7.18 1.40
N THR A 83 -9.46 -8.11 0.50
CA THR A 83 -8.58 -9.24 0.16
C THR A 83 -7.34 -8.78 -0.59
N LYS A 84 -7.48 -7.89 -1.58
CA LYS A 84 -6.34 -7.39 -2.38
C LYS A 84 -5.33 -6.60 -1.54
N ALA A 85 -5.80 -5.87 -0.54
CA ALA A 85 -4.97 -5.15 0.43
C ALA A 85 -4.36 -6.07 1.51
N THR A 86 -4.55 -7.38 1.39
CA THR A 86 -4.01 -8.41 2.30
C THR A 86 -4.54 -8.30 3.74
N CYS A 87 -5.65 -7.61 3.97
CA CYS A 87 -6.23 -7.47 5.32
C CYS A 87 -6.56 -8.84 5.95
N THR A 88 -6.97 -9.81 5.11
CA THR A 88 -7.31 -11.18 5.52
C THR A 88 -6.13 -11.98 6.10
N THR A 89 -4.89 -11.52 5.92
CA THR A 89 -3.73 -12.18 6.54
C THR A 89 -3.66 -11.96 8.04
N CYS A 90 -4.32 -10.91 8.53
CA CYS A 90 -4.36 -10.58 9.95
C CYS A 90 -5.78 -10.58 10.52
N HIS A 91 -6.79 -10.18 9.75
CA HIS A 91 -8.15 -10.00 10.25
C HIS A 91 -9.12 -11.05 9.69
N GLN A 92 -10.13 -11.36 10.49
CA GLN A 92 -11.26 -12.21 10.14
C GLN A 92 -12.53 -11.36 9.93
N VAL A 93 -13.36 -11.75 8.95
CA VAL A 93 -14.70 -11.20 8.69
C VAL A 93 -15.65 -12.36 8.34
N ASP A 94 -16.75 -12.49 9.08
CA ASP A 94 -17.76 -13.55 8.93
C ASP A 94 -17.17 -14.95 8.85
N GLY A 95 -16.12 -15.21 9.62
CA GLY A 95 -15.41 -16.49 9.63
C GLY A 95 -14.30 -16.62 8.58
N GLU A 96 -14.21 -15.73 7.58
CA GLU A 96 -13.20 -15.75 6.52
C GLU A 96 -11.94 -14.95 6.92
N GLY A 97 -10.74 -15.51 6.66
CA GLY A 97 -9.44 -14.89 6.97
C GLY A 97 -8.73 -15.56 8.15
N ILE A 98 -7.79 -14.84 8.77
CA ILE A 98 -7.02 -15.30 9.93
C ILE A 98 -7.40 -14.49 11.16
N ASN A 99 -7.60 -15.15 12.31
CA ASN A 99 -7.91 -14.52 13.57
C ASN A 99 -6.63 -14.21 14.38
N TYR A 100 -5.80 -13.31 13.85
CA TYR A 100 -4.57 -12.83 14.51
C TYR A 100 -4.77 -11.42 15.09
N GLY A 101 -5.33 -10.53 14.28
CA GLY A 101 -5.87 -9.24 14.69
C GLY A 101 -7.36 -9.35 15.04
N PRO A 102 -7.98 -8.28 15.57
CA PRO A 102 -9.38 -8.28 15.96
C PRO A 102 -10.32 -8.67 14.82
N ASP A 103 -11.36 -9.44 15.15
CA ASP A 103 -12.47 -9.75 14.25
C ASP A 103 -13.23 -8.45 13.87
N LEU A 104 -13.40 -8.24 12.56
CA LEU A 104 -14.01 -7.04 11.98
C LEU A 104 -15.47 -7.26 11.52
N SER A 105 -16.06 -8.44 11.71
CA SER A 105 -17.44 -8.77 11.28
C SER A 105 -18.48 -7.77 11.79
N GLY A 106 -18.29 -7.26 13.02
CA GLY A 106 -19.18 -6.29 13.65
C GLY A 106 -18.70 -4.84 13.65
N ILE A 107 -17.64 -4.50 12.90
CA ILE A 107 -16.99 -3.19 13.03
C ILE A 107 -17.91 -2.03 12.70
N GLY A 108 -18.82 -2.21 11.72
CA GLY A 108 -19.79 -1.19 11.32
C GLY A 108 -20.83 -0.84 12.39
N ASN A 109 -20.99 -1.66 13.43
CA ASN A 109 -21.88 -1.38 14.56
C ASN A 109 -21.15 -0.75 15.76
N LYS A 110 -19.81 -0.73 15.75
CA LYS A 110 -18.99 -0.24 16.87
C LYS A 110 -18.54 1.21 16.70
N LEU A 111 -18.38 1.65 15.45
CA LEU A 111 -17.85 2.97 15.13
C LEU A 111 -18.81 3.72 14.20
N PRO A 112 -18.97 5.05 14.37
CA PRO A 112 -19.65 5.86 13.39
C PRO A 112 -18.89 5.86 12.07
N GLN A 113 -19.57 6.13 10.96
CA GLN A 113 -18.98 6.06 9.62
C GLN A 113 -17.79 7.02 9.44
N GLU A 114 -17.77 8.14 10.17
CA GLU A 114 -16.67 9.11 10.22
C GLU A 114 -15.39 8.53 10.86
N ALA A 115 -15.50 7.45 11.63
CA ALA A 115 -14.42 6.82 12.38
C ALA A 115 -14.03 5.43 11.83
N LEU A 116 -14.58 5.03 10.68
CA LEU A 116 -14.22 3.83 9.92
C LEU A 116 -13.24 4.20 8.78
#